data_AF-A0A3L8Q775-F1
#
_entry.id   AF-A0A3L8Q775-F1
#
_cell.length_a   1.000
_cell.length_b   1.000
_cell.length_c   1.000
_cell.angle_alpha   90.00
_cell.angle_beta   90.00
_cell.angle_gamma   90.00
#
_symmetry.space_group_name_H-M   'P 1'
#
loop_
_entity.id
_entity.type
_entity.pdbx_description
1 polymer ?
#
loop_
_entity_poly.entity_id
_entity_poly.type
_entity_poly.pdbx_seq_one_letter_code
_entity_poly.pdbx_strand_id
1 'polypeptide(L)'
;MGLCLRDRELKEKGLCIIKQLAESHSEVLLCRLREVCLAVTSEVSSLRSKLSCSAIATLGELFAILRKDMDSEVDEVAPVLLHM
;
A
#
# COMPACT_ATOMS: atom_id res chain seq x y z
N MET A 1 8.60 -23.74 -7.67
CA MET A 1 7.22 -23.22 -7.46
C MET A 1 6.90 -22.79 -6.03
N GLY A 2 7.54 -23.32 -4.97
CA GLY A 2 7.19 -22.97 -3.57
C GLY A 2 7.67 -21.61 -3.03
N LEU A 3 8.62 -20.94 -3.69
CA LEU A 3 9.15 -19.64 -3.25
C LEU A 3 8.17 -18.48 -3.55
N CYS A 4 7.58 -18.46 -4.74
CA CYS A 4 6.67 -17.38 -5.21
C CYS A 4 5.37 -17.26 -4.39
N LEU A 5 4.81 -18.36 -3.88
CA LEU A 5 3.62 -18.33 -3.02
C LEU A 5 3.93 -17.73 -1.64
N ARG A 6 5.11 -18.05 -1.09
CA ARG A 6 5.57 -17.50 0.19
C ARG A 6 5.80 -16.00 0.09
N ASP A 7 6.40 -15.54 -1.00
CA ASP A 7 6.63 -14.11 -1.23
C ASP A 7 5.30 -13.33 -1.28
N ARG A 8 4.30 -13.88 -1.96
CA ARG A 8 2.96 -13.28 -2.00
C ARG A 8 2.29 -13.23 -0.62
N GLU A 9 2.37 -14.31 0.16
CA GLU A 9 1.79 -14.36 1.50
C GLU A 9 2.45 -13.33 2.43
N LEU A 10 3.77 -13.16 2.32
CA LEU A 10 4.51 -12.15 3.06
C LEU A 10 4.06 -10.73 2.67
N LYS A 11 3.84 -10.47 1.38
CA LYS A 11 3.31 -9.19 0.89
C LYS A 11 1.89 -8.92 1.39
N GLU A 12 0.99 -9.91 1.36
CA GLU A 12 -0.37 -9.77 1.92
C GLU A 12 -0.33 -9.43 3.43
N LYS A 13 0.55 -10.08 4.19
CA LYS A 13 0.76 -9.76 5.62
C LYS A 13 1.34 -8.35 5.81
N GLY A 14 2.30 -7.95 4.98
CA GLY A 14 2.87 -6.60 5.01
C GLY A 14 1.81 -5.51 4.81
N LEU A 15 0.94 -5.67 3.82
CA LEU A 15 -0.18 -4.75 3.58
C LEU A 15 -1.13 -4.69 4.79
N CYS A 16 -1.41 -5.83 5.44
CA CYS A 16 -2.22 -5.86 6.66
C CYS A 16 -1.58 -5.04 7.80
N ILE A 17 -0.28 -5.22 8.03
CA ILE A 17 0.46 -4.50 9.07
C ILE A 17 0.49 -2.99 8.78
N ILE A 18 0.66 -2.58 7.52
CA ILE A 18 0.61 -1.16 7.14
C ILE A 18 -0.73 -0.54 7.54
N LYS A 19 -1.84 -1.21 7.26
CA LYS A 19 -3.18 -0.71 7.64
C LYS A 19 -3.34 -0.58 9.15
N GLN A 20 -2.90 -1.60 9.90
CA GLN A 20 -2.94 -1.56 11.37
C GLN A 20 -2.07 -0.43 11.95
N LEU A 21 -0.89 -0.18 11.37
CA LEU A 21 -0.03 0.93 11.76
C LEU A 21 -0.69 2.28 11.43
N ALA A 22 -1.35 2.42 10.28
CA ALA A 22 -2.06 3.65 9.96
C ALA A 22 -3.14 3.95 10.99
N GLU A 23 -3.89 2.94 11.43
CA GLU A 23 -4.96 3.08 12.43
C GLU A 23 -4.45 3.35 13.84
N SER A 24 -3.38 2.67 14.27
CA SER A 24 -2.98 2.63 15.68
C SER A 24 -1.72 3.44 16.00
N HIS A 25 -0.84 3.66 15.02
CA HIS A 25 0.52 4.19 15.16
C HIS A 25 0.96 4.96 13.91
N SER A 26 0.12 5.90 13.45
CA SER A 26 0.30 6.57 12.16
C SER A 26 1.65 7.27 12.05
N GLU A 27 2.19 7.80 13.16
CA GLU A 27 3.49 8.45 13.23
C GLU A 27 4.64 7.58 12.69
N VAL A 28 4.56 6.26 12.86
CA VAL A 28 5.56 5.31 12.35
C VAL A 28 5.56 5.28 10.83
N LEU A 29 4.38 5.35 10.22
CA LEU A 29 4.25 5.41 8.77
C LEU A 29 4.63 6.77 8.23
N LEU A 30 4.24 7.85 8.92
CA LEU A 30 4.51 9.22 8.48
C LEU A 30 6.01 9.50 8.33
N CYS A 31 6.85 8.96 9.20
CA CYS A 31 8.31 9.08 9.09
C CYS A 31 8.89 8.44 7.81
N ARG A 32 8.16 7.54 7.15
CA ARG A 32 8.59 6.82 5.95
C ARG A 32 7.49 6.73 4.89
N LEU A 33 6.62 7.74 4.85
CA LEU A 33 5.38 7.69 4.07
C LEU A 33 5.65 7.43 2.58
N ARG A 34 6.61 8.15 2.01
CA ARG A 34 7.06 8.00 0.62
C ARG A 34 7.45 6.57 0.29
N GLU A 35 8.26 5.94 1.13
CA GLU A 35 8.74 4.57 0.90
C GLU A 35 7.59 3.55 0.98
N VAL A 36 6.67 3.76 1.92
CA VAL A 36 5.47 2.93 2.06
C VAL A 36 4.58 3.07 0.82
N CYS A 37 4.29 4.29 0.37
CA CYS A 37 3.49 4.55 -0.82
C CYS A 37 4.11 3.93 -2.07
N LEU A 38 5.42 4.07 -2.29
CA LEU A 38 6.12 3.43 -3.41
C LEU A 38 6.01 1.90 -3.35
N ALA A 39 6.24 1.30 -2.18
CA ALA A 39 6.17 -0.14 -2.01
C ALA A 39 4.75 -0.66 -2.31
N VAL A 40 3.71 -0.05 -1.73
CA VAL A 40 2.32 -0.47 -1.96
C VAL A 40 1.92 -0.27 -3.43
N THR A 41 2.31 0.86 -4.02
CA THR A 41 2.05 1.18 -5.43
C THR A 41 2.71 0.17 -6.38
N SER A 42 3.91 -0.31 -6.05
CA SER A 42 4.56 -1.36 -6.86
C SER A 42 3.75 -2.66 -6.92
N GLU A 43 3.00 -2.98 -5.87
CA GLU A 43 2.14 -4.17 -5.83
C GLU A 43 0.84 -4.02 -6.62
N VAL A 44 0.42 -2.78 -6.92
CA VAL A 44 -0.79 -2.49 -7.71
C VAL A 44 -0.61 -2.98 -9.15
N SER A 45 0.57 -2.80 -9.74
CA SER A 45 0.91 -3.16 -11.14
C SER A 45 1.01 -4.68 -11.42
N SER A 46 0.76 -5.55 -10.43
CA SER A 46 0.90 -7.01 -10.55
C SER A 46 -0.40 -7.68 -11.02
N LEU A 47 -0.54 -7.86 -12.35
CA LEU A 47 -1.50 -8.74 -13.08
C LEU A 47 -2.72 -9.21 -12.26
N ARG A 48 -3.75 -8.35 -12.10
CA ARG A 48 -5.11 -8.66 -11.58
C ARG A 48 -5.17 -9.75 -10.50
N SER A 49 -4.21 -9.72 -9.58
CA SER A 49 -4.06 -10.70 -8.54
C SER A 49 -4.73 -10.18 -7.27
N LYS A 50 -5.19 -11.08 -6.40
CA LYS A 50 -5.75 -10.70 -5.08
C LYS A 50 -4.87 -9.69 -4.33
N LEU A 51 -3.55 -9.80 -4.51
CA LEU A 51 -2.56 -8.91 -3.91
C LEU A 51 -2.67 -7.47 -4.45
N SER A 52 -2.90 -7.29 -5.75
CA SER A 52 -3.14 -5.97 -6.35
C SER A 52 -4.42 -5.32 -5.79
N CYS A 53 -5.53 -6.07 -5.69
CA CYS A 53 -6.74 -5.57 -5.03
C CYS A 53 -6.50 -5.18 -3.56
N SER A 54 -5.72 -5.97 -2.81
CA SER A 54 -5.34 -5.63 -1.44
C SER A 54 -4.46 -4.38 -1.35
N ALA A 55 -3.57 -4.16 -2.33
CA ALA A 55 -2.74 -2.97 -2.39
C ALA A 55 -3.57 -1.70 -2.64
N ILE A 56 -4.52 -1.75 -3.59
CA ILE A 56 -5.48 -0.65 -3.82
C ILE A 56 -6.26 -0.33 -2.54
N ALA A 57 -6.82 -1.36 -1.89
CA ALA A 57 -7.58 -1.17 -0.65
C ALA A 57 -6.72 -0.51 0.44
N THR A 58 -5.45 -0.93 0.54
CA THR A 58 -4.48 -0.35 1.47
C THR A 58 -4.25 1.14 1.17
N LEU A 59 -4.04 1.52 -0.10
CA LEU A 59 -3.90 2.94 -0.47
C LEU A 59 -5.17 3.74 -0.12
N GLY A 60 -6.36 3.19 -0.39
CA GLY A 60 -7.63 3.83 -0.03
C GLY A 60 -7.78 4.07 1.47
N GLU A 61 -7.41 3.08 2.29
CA GLU A 61 -7.41 3.20 3.75
C GLU A 61 -6.40 4.26 4.24
N LEU A 62 -5.19 4.29 3.67
CA LEU A 62 -4.20 5.32 4.00
C LEU A 62 -4.71 6.73 3.69
N PHE A 63 -5.34 6.95 2.55
CA PHE A 63 -5.97 8.24 2.24
C PHE A 63 -7.10 8.61 3.22
N ALA A 64 -7.91 7.63 3.64
CA ALA A 64 -9.01 7.88 4.57
C ALA A 64 -8.52 8.23 5.99
N ILE A 65 -7.45 7.58 6.44
CA ILE A 65 -6.91 7.71 7.80
C ILE A 65 -5.95 8.91 7.90
N LEU A 66 -4.95 8.99 7.02
CA LEU A 66 -3.86 9.98 7.11
C LEU A 66 -4.22 11.32 6.45
N ARG A 67 -5.18 11.34 5.52
CA ARG A 67 -5.75 12.56 4.93
C ARG A 67 -4.69 13.53 4.42
N LYS A 68 -4.54 14.70 5.04
CA LYS A 68 -3.62 15.76 4.61
C LYS A 68 -2.17 15.31 4.58
N ASP A 69 -1.80 14.34 5.40
CA ASP A 69 -0.44 13.80 5.37
C ASP A 69 -0.15 13.05 4.06
N MET A 70 -1.18 12.54 3.37
CA MET A 70 -1.05 11.89 2.07
C MET A 70 -0.99 12.87 0.90
N ASP A 71 -1.24 14.18 1.11
CA ASP A 71 -1.26 15.17 0.04
C ASP A 71 0.07 15.22 -0.73
N SER A 72 1.20 14.95 -0.05
CA SER A 72 2.54 14.89 -0.68
C SER A 72 2.73 13.69 -1.62
N GLU A 73 1.91 12.65 -1.50
CA GLU A 73 2.04 11.39 -2.24
C GLU A 73 1.00 11.23 -3.35
N VAL A 74 0.04 12.14 -3.45
CA VAL A 74 -1.07 12.07 -4.43
C VAL A 74 -0.55 11.96 -5.86
N ASP A 75 0.43 12.77 -6.24
CA ASP A 75 0.96 12.82 -7.61
C ASP A 75 1.64 11.52 -8.03
N GLU A 76 2.12 10.72 -7.06
CA GLU A 76 2.73 9.41 -7.32
C GLU A 76 1.68 8.29 -7.34
N VAL A 77 0.73 8.32 -6.39
CA VAL A 77 -0.22 7.23 -6.20
C VAL A 77 -1.36 7.28 -7.22
N ALA A 78 -1.87 8.49 -7.52
CA ALA A 78 -3.05 8.67 -8.36
C ALA A 78 -2.89 8.08 -9.77
N PRO A 79 -1.76 8.28 -10.49
CA PRO A 79 -1.58 7.68 -11.81
C PRO A 79 -1.69 6.14 -11.77
N VAL A 80 -1.14 5.49 -10.75
CA VAL A 80 -1.14 4.02 -10.69
C VAL A 80 -2.53 3.47 -10.40
N LEU A 81 -3.35 4.19 -9.63
CA LEU A 81 -4.75 3.83 -9.41
C LEU A 81 -5.63 3.99 -10.66
N LEU A 82 -5.27 4.90 -11.57
CA LEU A 82 -6.03 5.18 -12.80
C LEU A 82 -5.67 4.23 -13.97
N HIS A 83 -4.43 3.73 -14.03
CA HIS A 83 -3.95 2.90 -15.14
C HIS A 83 -4.16 1.38 -14.94
N MET A 84 -5.15 0.97 -14.14
CA MET A 84 -5.45 -0.42 -13.77
C MET A 84 -6.41 -1.17 -14.70
#